data_AF-A0A953QUX1-F1
#
_entry.id   AF-A0A953QUX1-F1
#
_cell.length_a   1.000
_cell.length_b   1.000
_cell.length_c   1.000
_cell.angle_alpha   90.00
_cell.angle_beta   90.00
_cell.angle_gamma   90.00
#
_symmetry.space_group_name_H-M   'P 1'
#
loop_
_entity.id
_entity.type
_entity.pdbx_description
1 polymer ?
#
loop_
_entity_poly.entity_id
_entity_poly.type
_entity_poly.pdbx_seq_one_letter_code
_entity_poly.pdbx_strand_id
1 'polypeptide(L)'
;MSTRFWFLLVLCSAAAMADPITYNVTVDTSSISGTAGSLDFNFNPGPFVTQAASLQILNFSSNGSLAGNCPCGIGDVTGQLPATVTFDNATAFNDYFDQFTYGSILSFDVSLYGPALSSPDGVSTSGSTFAFSMFSDADGTVPALTSDTTDGFAVTIDVNLDGTTTVTNYSPQAGVTPLDATTVPEPSTLKLIGCWGVMLAGFARGQKLRRRLRKSIV
;
A
#
# COMPACT_ATOMS: atom_id res chain seq x y z
N MET A 1 31.59 11.92 -42.74
CA MET A 1 32.01 11.23 -41.50
C MET A 1 32.07 12.29 -40.41
N SER A 2 31.12 12.45 -39.48
CA SER A 2 30.76 11.50 -38.42
C SER A 2 29.37 11.81 -37.82
N THR A 3 28.41 10.92 -38.03
CA THR A 3 27.06 10.92 -37.43
C THR A 3 27.01 10.20 -36.07
N ARG A 4 28.14 10.11 -35.35
CA ARG A 4 28.31 9.18 -34.20
C ARG A 4 28.41 9.85 -32.82
N PHE A 5 27.80 11.01 -32.59
CA PHE A 5 27.96 11.73 -31.31
C PHE A 5 26.66 11.94 -30.50
N TRP A 6 25.53 11.39 -30.93
CA TRP A 6 24.22 11.66 -30.31
C TRP A 6 23.49 10.40 -29.79
N PHE A 7 24.19 9.29 -29.53
CA PHE A 7 23.55 7.99 -29.26
C PHE A 7 23.81 7.35 -27.89
N LEU A 8 24.13 8.13 -26.84
CA LEU A 8 24.35 7.59 -25.49
C LEU A 8 23.69 8.48 -24.42
N LEU A 9 22.38 8.67 -24.49
CA LEU A 9 21.63 9.39 -23.45
C LEU A 9 20.25 8.77 -23.15
N VAL A 10 20.16 7.44 -23.18
CA VAL A 10 18.98 6.71 -22.70
C VAL A 10 19.51 5.45 -22.04
N LEU A 11 19.48 5.38 -20.70
CA LEU A 11 19.50 4.15 -19.88
C LEU A 11 19.99 4.51 -18.46
N CYS A 12 19.08 5.03 -17.63
CA CYS A 12 18.99 4.76 -16.18
C CYS A 12 17.95 5.68 -15.51
N SER A 13 16.71 5.65 -16.00
CA SER A 13 15.57 6.00 -15.17
C SER A 13 15.00 4.68 -14.66
N ALA A 14 15.59 4.12 -13.61
CA ALA A 14 14.84 3.19 -12.79
C ALA A 14 13.72 4.03 -12.16
N ALA A 15 12.47 3.77 -12.52
CA ALA A 15 11.34 4.34 -11.80
C ALA A 15 11.51 3.89 -10.35
N ALA A 16 11.80 4.83 -9.45
CA ALA A 16 11.73 4.55 -8.02
C ALA A 16 10.24 4.32 -7.73
N MET A 17 9.85 3.06 -7.53
CA MET A 17 8.56 2.77 -6.93
C MET A 17 8.74 2.98 -5.43
N ALA A 18 7.86 3.77 -4.83
CA ALA A 18 7.81 3.85 -3.38
C ALA A 18 7.43 2.47 -2.83
N ASP A 19 8.10 2.03 -1.77
CA ASP A 19 7.75 0.79 -1.09
C ASP A 19 6.34 0.92 -0.48
N PRO A 20 5.60 -0.18 -0.34
CA PRO A 20 4.30 -0.18 0.31
C PRO A 20 4.37 0.37 1.74
N ILE A 21 3.36 1.13 2.15
CA ILE A 21 3.18 1.48 3.57
C ILE A 21 2.52 0.28 4.23
N THR A 22 3.20 -0.33 5.21
CA THR A 22 2.73 -1.55 5.85
C THR A 22 2.49 -1.35 7.34
N TYR A 23 1.36 -1.84 7.83
CA TYR A 23 0.99 -1.85 9.25
C TYR A 23 0.81 -3.27 9.73
N ASN A 24 1.37 -3.61 10.89
CA ASN A 24 0.97 -4.80 11.62
C ASN A 24 -0.24 -4.48 12.48
N VAL A 25 -1.30 -5.28 12.33
CA VAL A 25 -2.50 -5.24 13.17
C VAL A 25 -2.49 -6.48 14.04
N THR A 26 -2.60 -6.30 15.35
CA THR A 26 -2.79 -7.37 16.32
C THR A 26 -4.04 -7.12 17.15
N VAL A 27 -4.77 -8.16 17.50
CA VAL A 27 -5.98 -8.03 18.33
C VAL A 27 -6.00 -9.11 19.40
N ASP A 28 -6.18 -8.69 20.65
CA ASP A 28 -6.49 -9.59 21.77
C ASP A 28 -7.98 -9.95 21.74
N THR A 29 -8.29 -11.16 21.30
CA THR A 29 -9.66 -11.68 21.23
C THR A 29 -10.02 -12.58 22.41
N SER A 30 -9.19 -12.61 23.47
CA SER A 30 -9.37 -13.52 24.62
C SER A 30 -10.75 -13.41 25.28
N SER A 31 -11.32 -12.20 25.33
CA SER A 31 -12.65 -11.94 25.92
C SER A 31 -13.82 -12.56 25.16
N ILE A 32 -13.63 -12.95 23.89
CA ILE A 32 -14.64 -13.59 23.03
C ILE A 32 -14.19 -14.95 22.49
N SER A 33 -13.11 -15.53 23.03
CA SER A 33 -12.59 -16.82 22.60
C SER A 33 -13.66 -17.93 22.64
N GLY A 34 -13.71 -18.73 21.59
CA GLY A 34 -14.72 -19.78 21.35
C GLY A 34 -16.03 -19.28 20.76
N THR A 35 -16.23 -17.97 20.62
CA THR A 35 -17.43 -17.39 19.98
C THR A 35 -17.34 -17.59 18.47
N ALA A 36 -18.42 -18.05 17.85
CA ALA A 36 -18.56 -18.05 16.40
C ALA A 36 -19.06 -16.67 15.96
N GLY A 37 -18.34 -16.04 15.04
CA GLY A 37 -18.65 -14.73 14.50
C GLY A 37 -18.13 -14.57 13.07
N SER A 38 -17.73 -13.35 12.70
CA SER A 38 -17.13 -13.07 11.40
C SER A 38 -16.06 -11.99 11.48
N LEU A 39 -15.16 -12.03 10.50
CA LEU A 39 -14.17 -10.99 10.20
C LEU A 39 -14.59 -10.31 8.90
N ASP A 40 -14.44 -8.99 8.87
CA ASP A 40 -14.78 -8.17 7.71
C ASP A 40 -13.61 -7.23 7.44
N PHE A 41 -13.15 -7.23 6.18
CA PHE A 41 -12.11 -6.36 5.69
C PHE A 41 -12.65 -5.63 4.46
N ASN A 42 -12.71 -4.31 4.51
CA ASN A 42 -13.09 -3.50 3.35
C ASN A 42 -11.93 -2.64 2.87
N PHE A 43 -11.89 -2.37 1.58
CA PHE A 43 -11.03 -1.32 1.03
C PHE A 43 -11.75 -0.56 -0.08
N ASN A 44 -12.35 0.57 0.29
CA ASN A 44 -13.30 1.28 -0.58
C ASN A 44 -12.77 2.67 -0.99
N PRO A 45 -12.97 3.09 -2.25
CA PRO A 45 -12.74 4.47 -2.62
C PRO A 45 -13.78 5.37 -1.94
N GLY A 46 -13.40 6.61 -1.63
CA GLY A 46 -14.35 7.62 -1.19
C GLY A 46 -15.36 8.00 -2.29
N PRO A 47 -16.38 8.81 -1.96
CA PRO A 47 -17.55 9.01 -2.82
C PRO A 47 -17.31 9.90 -4.05
N PHE A 48 -16.09 10.40 -4.26
CA PHE A 48 -15.75 11.31 -5.34
C PHE A 48 -14.66 10.72 -6.26
N VAL A 49 -13.81 11.57 -6.85
CA VAL A 49 -12.72 11.11 -7.71
C VAL A 49 -11.60 10.61 -6.81
N THR A 50 -11.34 9.31 -6.86
CA THR A 50 -10.29 8.65 -6.10
C THR A 50 -9.21 8.10 -7.04
N GLN A 51 -7.95 8.33 -6.70
CA GLN A 51 -6.81 7.78 -7.41
C GLN A 51 -6.66 6.27 -7.14
N ALA A 52 -6.17 5.51 -8.11
CA ALA A 52 -5.93 4.08 -7.95
C ALA A 52 -5.02 3.79 -6.74
N ALA A 53 -5.48 2.88 -5.89
CA ALA A 53 -4.78 2.36 -4.73
C ALA A 53 -5.12 0.88 -4.59
N SER A 54 -4.20 0.13 -3.99
CA SER A 54 -4.35 -1.30 -3.75
C SER A 54 -3.90 -1.62 -2.33
N LEU A 55 -4.42 -2.73 -1.82
CA LEU A 55 -4.13 -3.22 -0.49
C LEU A 55 -3.92 -4.74 -0.53
N GLN A 56 -3.02 -5.23 0.31
CA GLN A 56 -2.90 -6.64 0.63
C GLN A 56 -3.04 -6.88 2.12
N ILE A 57 -3.82 -7.91 2.47
CA ILE A 57 -3.78 -8.56 3.78
C ILE A 57 -2.75 -9.68 3.70
N LEU A 58 -1.70 -9.57 4.50
CA LEU A 58 -0.57 -10.49 4.54
C LEU A 58 -0.44 -11.12 5.93
N ASN A 59 0.31 -12.22 6.00
CA ASN A 59 0.76 -12.81 7.27
C ASN A 59 -0.36 -13.04 8.30
N PHE A 60 -1.56 -13.40 7.83
CA PHE A 60 -2.68 -13.69 8.73
C PHE A 60 -2.33 -14.88 9.63
N SER A 61 -2.46 -14.68 10.93
CA SER A 61 -2.18 -15.67 11.96
C SER A 61 -3.19 -15.55 13.09
N SER A 62 -3.70 -16.69 13.56
CA SER A 62 -4.59 -16.75 14.71
C SER A 62 -4.56 -18.14 15.32
N ASN A 63 -4.98 -18.25 16.58
CA ASN A 63 -5.35 -19.51 17.20
C ASN A 63 -6.87 -19.80 17.17
N GLY A 64 -7.64 -18.99 16.44
CA GLY A 64 -9.02 -19.29 16.04
C GLY A 64 -9.08 -20.14 14.77
N SER A 65 -10.29 -20.28 14.20
CA SER A 65 -10.49 -21.04 12.97
C SER A 65 -11.40 -20.31 11.99
N LEU A 66 -10.94 -20.18 10.75
CA LEU A 66 -11.76 -19.77 9.61
C LEU A 66 -12.77 -20.88 9.27
N ALA A 67 -13.96 -20.51 8.80
CA ALA A 67 -14.94 -21.48 8.32
C ALA A 67 -14.44 -22.29 7.11
N GLY A 68 -13.54 -21.70 6.31
CA GLY A 68 -12.93 -22.31 5.13
C GLY A 68 -13.85 -22.29 3.90
N ASN A 69 -13.25 -22.25 2.70
CA ASN A 69 -13.93 -22.23 1.39
C ASN A 69 -15.25 -21.42 1.35
N CYS A 70 -15.16 -20.09 1.38
CA CYS A 70 -16.28 -19.20 1.02
C CYS A 70 -16.00 -18.42 -0.27
N PRO A 71 -17.04 -17.97 -0.98
CA PRO A 71 -16.93 -16.82 -1.89
C PRO A 71 -16.86 -15.54 -1.05
N CYS A 72 -15.80 -15.41 -0.25
CA CYS A 72 -15.70 -14.40 0.80
C CYS A 72 -15.53 -12.97 0.24
N GLY A 73 -15.07 -12.85 -1.01
CA GLY A 73 -14.81 -11.58 -1.67
C GLY A 73 -15.99 -11.08 -2.52
N ILE A 74 -16.31 -9.79 -2.41
CA ILE A 74 -17.20 -9.02 -3.29
C ILE A 74 -16.42 -7.83 -3.86
N GLY A 75 -16.66 -7.47 -5.11
CA GLY A 75 -15.97 -6.35 -5.77
C GLY A 75 -14.58 -6.77 -6.28
N ASP A 76 -13.61 -5.86 -6.18
CA ASP A 76 -12.23 -6.09 -6.61
C ASP A 76 -11.41 -6.73 -5.48
N VAL A 77 -11.83 -7.93 -5.07
CA VAL A 77 -11.18 -8.73 -4.02
C VAL A 77 -10.79 -10.09 -4.58
N THR A 78 -9.54 -10.48 -4.36
CA THR A 78 -9.01 -11.79 -4.76
C THR A 78 -8.17 -12.44 -3.67
N GLY A 79 -8.09 -13.77 -3.68
CA GLY A 79 -7.40 -14.54 -2.64
C GLY A 79 -8.33 -14.92 -1.49
N GLN A 80 -7.78 -15.62 -0.49
CA GLN A 80 -8.53 -16.09 0.66
C GLN A 80 -7.60 -16.32 1.85
N LEU A 81 -8.04 -15.95 3.05
CA LEU A 81 -7.31 -16.25 4.28
C LEU A 81 -7.16 -17.77 4.48
N PRO A 82 -6.05 -18.25 5.07
CA PRO A 82 -4.94 -17.47 5.64
C PRO A 82 -3.89 -17.02 4.61
N ALA A 83 -4.07 -17.33 3.32
CA ALA A 83 -3.20 -16.80 2.28
C ALA A 83 -3.49 -15.30 2.02
N THR A 84 -2.69 -14.68 1.16
CA THR A 84 -2.85 -13.27 0.82
C THR A 84 -4.23 -13.00 0.23
N VAL A 85 -4.88 -11.94 0.74
CA VAL A 85 -6.06 -11.32 0.14
C VAL A 85 -5.63 -9.99 -0.46
N THR A 86 -6.01 -9.73 -1.71
CA THR A 86 -5.67 -8.50 -2.44
C THR A 86 -6.95 -7.74 -2.78
N PHE A 87 -6.90 -6.43 -2.58
CA PHE A 87 -7.96 -5.47 -2.87
C PHE A 87 -7.43 -4.41 -3.83
N ASP A 88 -8.27 -4.00 -4.78
CA ASP A 88 -8.12 -2.75 -5.52
C ASP A 88 -9.31 -1.84 -5.22
N ASN A 89 -9.12 -0.52 -5.28
CA ASN A 89 -10.20 0.44 -5.03
C ASN A 89 -11.02 0.81 -6.29
N ALA A 90 -11.07 -0.06 -7.31
CA ALA A 90 -11.68 0.30 -8.59
C ALA A 90 -13.20 0.10 -8.63
N THR A 91 -13.79 -0.70 -7.74
CA THR A 91 -15.24 -0.66 -7.46
C THR A 91 -15.57 0.15 -6.22
N ALA A 92 -16.82 0.61 -6.13
CA ALA A 92 -17.33 1.38 -4.99
C ALA A 92 -17.39 0.55 -3.70
N PHE A 93 -17.42 -0.78 -3.78
CA PHE A 93 -17.53 -1.67 -2.63
C PHE A 93 -16.72 -2.95 -2.86
N ASN A 94 -15.57 -3.03 -2.17
CA ASN A 94 -14.64 -4.14 -2.15
C ASN A 94 -14.58 -4.66 -0.72
N ASP A 95 -15.05 -5.89 -0.53
CA ASP A 95 -15.31 -6.47 0.77
C ASP A 95 -14.82 -7.93 0.79
N TYR A 96 -14.11 -8.28 1.85
CA TYR A 96 -13.81 -9.66 2.23
C TYR A 96 -14.49 -9.95 3.56
N PHE A 97 -15.51 -10.80 3.52
CA PHE A 97 -16.27 -11.22 4.68
C PHE A 97 -16.16 -12.73 4.87
N ASP A 98 -15.64 -13.17 6.02
CA ASP A 98 -15.43 -14.58 6.32
C ASP A 98 -15.89 -14.94 7.73
N GLN A 99 -16.52 -16.09 7.87
CA GLN A 99 -16.94 -16.60 9.16
C GLN A 99 -15.72 -17.10 9.94
N PHE A 100 -15.72 -16.80 11.24
CA PHE A 100 -14.57 -17.03 12.08
C PHE A 100 -14.99 -17.46 13.48
N THR A 101 -14.37 -18.52 13.99
CA THR A 101 -14.46 -18.85 15.41
C THR A 101 -13.24 -18.29 16.12
N TYR A 102 -13.46 -17.39 17.08
CA TYR A 102 -12.39 -16.66 17.73
C TYR A 102 -11.53 -17.57 18.61
N GLY A 103 -10.21 -17.40 18.50
CA GLY A 103 -9.27 -17.82 19.52
C GLY A 103 -9.03 -16.69 20.53
N SER A 104 -7.83 -16.63 21.08
CA SER A 104 -7.42 -15.55 21.99
C SER A 104 -6.61 -14.43 21.31
N ILE A 105 -6.17 -14.64 20.07
CA ILE A 105 -5.39 -13.63 19.33
C ILE A 105 -5.60 -13.80 17.83
N LEU A 106 -5.59 -12.68 17.10
CA LEU A 106 -5.35 -12.67 15.66
C LEU A 106 -4.38 -11.54 15.30
N SER A 107 -3.67 -11.72 14.19
CA SER A 107 -2.80 -10.70 13.63
C SER A 107 -2.72 -10.83 12.12
N PHE A 108 -2.49 -9.72 11.44
CA PHE A 108 -2.24 -9.64 10.01
C PHE A 108 -1.49 -8.35 9.70
N ASP A 109 -0.89 -8.29 8.52
CA ASP A 109 -0.31 -7.04 8.01
C ASP A 109 -1.22 -6.44 6.93
N VAL A 110 -1.35 -5.12 6.97
CA VAL A 110 -2.03 -4.32 5.95
C VAL A 110 -0.96 -3.62 5.13
N SER A 111 -0.78 -4.03 3.87
CA SER A 111 0.21 -3.44 2.96
C SER A 111 -0.50 -2.60 1.89
N LEU A 112 -0.34 -1.28 1.95
CA LEU A 112 -0.96 -0.30 1.07
C LEU A 112 0.04 0.17 0.00
N TYR A 113 -0.38 0.14 -1.27
CA TYR A 113 0.48 0.54 -2.38
C TYR A 113 -0.35 1.11 -3.56
N GLY A 114 0.37 1.60 -4.57
CA GLY A 114 -0.22 2.12 -5.80
C GLY A 114 0.00 3.61 -6.02
N PRO A 115 -0.54 4.18 -7.11
CA PRO A 115 -0.34 5.58 -7.47
C PRO A 115 -0.77 6.57 -6.40
N ALA A 116 -1.88 6.32 -5.69
CA ALA A 116 -2.35 7.20 -4.62
C ALA A 116 -1.33 7.41 -3.49
N LEU A 117 -0.45 6.44 -3.24
CA LEU A 117 0.61 6.54 -2.22
C LEU A 117 1.96 6.97 -2.82
N SER A 118 2.32 6.43 -3.98
CA SER A 118 3.66 6.59 -4.57
C SER A 118 3.81 7.83 -5.45
N SER A 119 2.71 8.34 -6.01
CA SER A 119 2.69 9.52 -6.89
C SER A 119 1.28 10.16 -6.86
N PRO A 120 0.89 10.79 -5.75
CA PRO A 120 -0.39 11.49 -5.65
C PRO A 120 -0.60 12.47 -6.81
N ASP A 121 -1.76 12.41 -7.46
CA ASP A 121 -2.01 13.13 -8.71
C ASP A 121 -2.33 14.63 -8.52
N GLY A 122 -2.65 15.05 -7.30
CA GLY A 122 -3.04 16.42 -6.96
C GLY A 122 -4.39 16.87 -7.56
N VAL A 123 -5.17 15.95 -8.15
CA VAL A 123 -6.48 16.24 -8.78
C VAL A 123 -7.62 15.40 -8.20
N SER A 124 -7.31 14.26 -7.57
CA SER A 124 -8.27 13.46 -6.83
C SER A 124 -8.87 14.23 -5.67
N THR A 125 -10.15 14.00 -5.39
CA THR A 125 -10.95 14.72 -4.40
C THR A 125 -11.43 13.85 -3.24
N SER A 126 -11.19 12.54 -3.29
CA SER A 126 -11.38 11.61 -2.18
C SER A 126 -10.27 10.57 -2.10
N GLY A 127 -9.98 10.13 -0.87
CA GLY A 127 -9.05 9.03 -0.59
C GLY A 127 -9.68 7.66 -0.79
N SER A 128 -9.04 6.64 -0.21
CA SER A 128 -9.62 5.31 0.01
C SER A 128 -9.46 4.93 1.47
N THR A 129 -10.33 4.08 1.99
CA THR A 129 -10.29 3.66 3.39
C THR A 129 -10.25 2.16 3.47
N PHE A 130 -9.23 1.64 4.15
CA PHE A 130 -9.26 0.28 4.69
C PHE A 130 -10.06 0.30 5.99
N ALA A 131 -10.93 -0.68 6.18
CA ALA A 131 -11.64 -0.91 7.42
C ALA A 131 -11.56 -2.38 7.82
N PHE A 132 -11.37 -2.64 9.10
CA PHE A 132 -11.41 -3.96 9.70
C PHE A 132 -12.45 -4.00 10.80
N SER A 133 -13.37 -4.95 10.72
CA SER A 133 -14.44 -5.16 11.70
C SER A 133 -14.46 -6.61 12.18
N MET A 134 -14.99 -6.78 13.39
CA MET A 134 -15.20 -8.06 14.04
C MET A 134 -16.63 -8.12 14.54
N PHE A 135 -17.29 -9.24 14.32
CA PHE A 135 -18.65 -9.46 14.79
C PHE A 135 -18.74 -10.71 15.65
N SER A 136 -19.66 -10.70 16.61
CA SER A 136 -19.92 -11.81 17.54
C SER A 136 -21.00 -12.77 17.05
N ASP A 137 -21.41 -12.61 15.80
CA ASP A 137 -22.35 -13.44 15.06
C ASP A 137 -21.85 -13.64 13.63
N ALA A 138 -22.24 -14.76 13.00
CA ALA A 138 -21.76 -15.14 11.68
C ALA A 138 -22.28 -14.24 10.55
N ASP A 139 -23.38 -13.51 10.79
CA ASP A 139 -24.04 -12.66 9.80
C ASP A 139 -23.49 -11.22 9.78
N GLY A 140 -22.56 -10.89 10.69
CA GLY A 140 -21.90 -9.59 10.70
C GLY A 140 -22.79 -8.45 11.24
N THR A 141 -23.69 -8.75 12.18
CA THR A 141 -24.72 -7.79 12.63
C THR A 141 -24.49 -7.23 14.04
N VAL A 142 -23.64 -7.88 14.84
CA VAL A 142 -23.36 -7.52 16.23
C VAL A 142 -21.86 -7.20 16.37
N PRO A 143 -21.47 -5.91 16.24
CA PRO A 143 -20.08 -5.50 16.38
C PRO A 143 -19.47 -5.97 17.69
N ALA A 144 -18.23 -6.44 17.62
CA ALA A 144 -17.47 -6.97 18.72
C ALA A 144 -16.13 -6.24 18.85
N LEU A 145 -15.67 -6.06 20.11
CA LEU A 145 -14.38 -5.47 20.43
C LEU A 145 -14.15 -4.08 19.81
N THR A 146 -15.20 -3.29 19.62
CA THR A 146 -15.10 -1.92 19.12
C THR A 146 -15.95 -0.96 19.94
N SER A 147 -15.55 0.31 19.99
CA SER A 147 -16.36 1.43 20.47
C SER A 147 -17.24 2.05 19.39
N ASP A 148 -17.00 1.73 18.12
CA ASP A 148 -17.86 2.15 17.01
C ASP A 148 -19.02 1.16 16.84
N THR A 149 -20.11 1.42 17.55
CA THR A 149 -21.32 0.60 17.44
C THR A 149 -22.22 0.99 16.27
N THR A 150 -21.84 2.00 15.48
CA THR A 150 -22.64 2.47 14.34
C THR A 150 -22.21 1.72 13.08
N ASP A 151 -20.93 1.78 12.76
CA ASP A 151 -20.39 1.15 11.55
C ASP A 151 -19.65 -0.16 11.86
N GLY A 152 -19.28 -0.40 13.12
CA GLY A 152 -18.69 -1.67 13.57
C GLY A 152 -17.18 -1.77 13.37
N PHE A 153 -16.52 -0.71 12.92
CA PHE A 153 -15.09 -0.72 12.63
C PHE A 153 -14.27 -0.87 13.90
N ALA A 154 -13.31 -1.79 13.93
CA ALA A 154 -12.30 -1.89 14.97
C ALA A 154 -11.08 -1.01 14.64
N VAL A 155 -10.66 -0.99 13.37
CA VAL A 155 -9.53 -0.20 12.86
C VAL A 155 -9.89 0.33 11.46
N THR A 156 -9.52 1.58 11.19
CA THR A 156 -9.47 2.11 9.82
C THR A 156 -8.10 2.66 9.49
N ILE A 157 -7.73 2.58 8.21
CA ILE A 157 -6.52 3.19 7.66
C ILE A 157 -6.90 3.93 6.38
N ASP A 158 -6.89 5.25 6.45
CA ASP A 158 -7.20 6.13 5.33
C ASP A 158 -5.95 6.34 4.47
N VAL A 159 -6.11 6.29 3.14
CA VAL A 159 -5.13 6.75 2.14
C VAL A 159 -5.49 8.19 1.78
N ASN A 160 -4.65 9.13 2.21
CA ASN A 160 -4.88 10.56 2.04
C ASN A 160 -4.48 11.02 0.63
N LEU A 161 -5.02 12.18 0.22
CA LEU A 161 -4.76 12.78 -1.09
C LEU A 161 -3.30 13.22 -1.33
N ASP A 162 -2.49 13.28 -0.27
CA ASP A 162 -1.07 13.62 -0.31
C ASP A 162 -0.15 12.38 -0.25
N GLY A 163 -0.73 11.18 -0.33
CA GLY A 163 -0.02 9.90 -0.26
C GLY A 163 0.37 9.45 1.14
N THR A 164 0.01 10.22 2.17
CA THR A 164 0.13 9.77 3.56
C THR A 164 -1.02 8.85 3.95
N THR A 165 -0.91 8.23 5.13
CA THR A 165 -1.95 7.39 5.70
C THR A 165 -2.35 7.85 7.11
N THR A 166 -3.61 7.68 7.46
CA THR A 166 -4.14 8.01 8.80
C THR A 166 -4.81 6.79 9.42
N VAL A 167 -4.31 6.38 10.58
CA VAL A 167 -4.87 5.25 11.34
C VAL A 167 -5.86 5.78 12.38
N THR A 168 -7.07 5.22 12.39
CA THR A 168 -8.02 5.39 13.50
C THR A 168 -8.30 4.05 14.15
N ASN A 169 -8.16 3.99 15.47
CA ASN A 169 -8.37 2.77 16.24
C ASN A 169 -9.57 2.97 17.19
N TYR A 170 -10.58 2.12 17.01
CA TYR A 170 -11.82 2.12 17.78
C TYR A 170 -11.85 0.97 18.80
N SER A 171 -10.85 0.09 18.78
CA SER A 171 -10.75 -1.09 19.63
C SER A 171 -9.61 -0.94 20.64
N PRO A 172 -9.89 -0.92 21.95
CA PRO A 172 -8.83 -0.98 22.96
C PRO A 172 -8.11 -2.34 22.97
N GLN A 173 -8.63 -3.36 22.27
CA GLN A 173 -8.02 -4.67 22.10
C GLN A 173 -7.10 -4.75 20.88
N ALA A 174 -7.18 -3.78 19.95
CA ALA A 174 -6.35 -3.76 18.75
C ALA A 174 -5.09 -2.89 18.95
N GLY A 175 -3.95 -3.40 18.47
CA GLY A 175 -2.72 -2.65 18.26
C GLY A 175 -2.46 -2.48 16.76
N VAL A 176 -2.07 -1.26 16.35
CA VAL A 176 -1.66 -0.97 14.97
C VAL A 176 -0.28 -0.33 15.01
N THR A 177 0.71 -0.98 14.43
CA THR A 177 2.09 -0.49 14.42
C THR A 177 2.62 -0.44 12.98
N PRO A 178 3.26 0.66 12.56
CA PRO A 178 3.96 0.68 11.29
C PRO A 178 5.08 -0.38 11.28
N LEU A 179 5.08 -1.25 10.28
CA LEU A 179 6.22 -2.09 9.97
C LEU A 179 7.11 -1.24 9.07
N ASP A 180 8.11 -0.60 9.69
CA ASP A 180 9.04 0.37 9.10
C ASP A 180 9.01 0.37 7.57
N ALA A 181 8.47 1.43 6.97
CA ALA A 181 8.72 1.76 5.57
C ALA A 181 10.22 2.06 5.47
N THR A 182 11.04 1.01 5.34
CA THR A 182 12.49 1.10 5.36
C THR A 182 12.92 1.95 4.20
N THR A 183 13.19 3.22 4.48
CA THR A 183 13.81 4.19 3.59
C THR A 183 13.13 4.23 2.21
N VAL A 184 12.18 5.17 2.05
CA VAL A 184 11.88 5.76 0.73
C VAL A 184 13.16 5.72 -0.10
N PRO A 185 13.19 5.04 -1.26
CA PRO A 185 14.35 5.11 -2.13
C PRO A 185 14.51 6.57 -2.52
N GLU A 186 15.35 7.32 -1.79
CA GLU A 186 15.79 8.63 -2.25
C GLU A 186 16.29 8.38 -3.67
N PRO A 187 15.80 9.11 -4.69
CA PRO A 187 16.18 8.87 -6.07
C PRO A 187 17.68 8.94 -6.13
N SER A 188 18.34 7.78 -6.19
CA SER A 188 19.73 7.62 -5.74
C SER A 188 20.59 8.81 -6.14
N THR A 189 20.80 9.74 -5.21
CA THR A 189 21.37 11.06 -5.53
C THR A 189 22.77 10.87 -6.12
N LEU A 190 23.44 9.79 -5.72
CA LEU A 190 24.68 9.27 -6.31
C LEU A 190 24.57 8.88 -7.79
N LYS A 191 23.49 8.25 -8.25
CA LYS A 191 23.27 7.98 -9.68
C LYS A 191 22.92 9.25 -10.43
N LEU A 192 22.15 10.17 -9.83
CA LEU A 192 21.83 11.46 -10.44
C LEU A 192 23.09 12.34 -10.60
N ILE A 193 23.92 12.42 -9.56
CA ILE A 193 25.23 13.08 -9.57
C ILE A 193 26.17 12.36 -10.54
N GLY A 194 26.16 11.03 -10.57
CA GLY A 194 26.94 10.23 -11.52
C GLY A 194 26.57 10.53 -12.98
N CYS A 195 25.28 10.56 -13.29
CA CYS A 195 24.75 10.98 -14.60
C CYS A 195 25.18 12.42 -14.94
N TRP A 196 25.12 13.34 -13.97
CA TRP A 196 25.58 14.72 -14.12
C TRP A 196 27.10 14.81 -14.41
N GLY A 197 27.91 14.04 -13.68
CA GLY A 197 29.35 13.96 -13.87
C GLY A 197 29.75 13.44 -15.25
N VAL A 198 29.04 12.42 -15.76
CA VAL A 198 29.23 11.88 -17.10
C VAL A 198 28.85 12.91 -18.18
N MET A 199 27.76 13.66 -17.99
CA MET A 199 27.36 14.75 -18.90
C MET A 199 28.40 15.88 -18.94
N LEU A 200 28.89 16.33 -17.79
CA LEU A 200 29.92 17.36 -17.71
C LEU A 200 31.25 16.91 -18.33
N ALA A 201 31.67 15.67 -18.09
CA ALA A 201 32.88 15.10 -18.68
C ALA A 201 32.78 14.99 -20.21
N GLY A 202 31.60 14.58 -20.73
CA GLY A 202 31.30 14.56 -22.15
C GLY A 202 31.37 15.94 -22.79
N PHE A 203 30.75 16.95 -22.16
CA PHE A 203 30.77 18.33 -22.63
C PHE A 203 32.19 18.93 -22.64
N ALA A 204 32.96 18.73 -21.56
CA ALA A 204 34.34 19.22 -21.45
C ALA A 204 35.28 18.59 -22.50
N ARG A 205 35.14 17.28 -22.77
CA ARG A 205 35.88 16.58 -23.83
C ARG A 205 35.52 17.11 -25.21
N GLY A 206 34.23 17.34 -25.47
CA GLY A 206 33.75 17.95 -26.72
C GLY A 206 34.32 19.36 -26.97
N GLN A 207 34.38 20.20 -25.93
CA GLN A 207 34.97 21.54 -26.02
C GLN A 207 36.48 21.53 -26.29
N LYS A 208 37.23 20.63 -25.62
CA LYS A 208 38.68 20.47 -25.85
C LYS A 208 38.99 20.01 -27.28
N LEU A 209 38.21 19.06 -27.81
CA LEU A 209 38.38 18.56 -29.17
C LEU A 209 38.13 19.67 -30.21
N ARG A 210 37.07 20.47 -30.04
CA ARG A 210 36.76 21.63 -30.90
C ARG A 210 37.85 22.71 -30.86
N ARG A 211 38.45 22.95 -29.70
CA ARG A 211 39.58 23.91 -29.55
C ARG A 211 40.85 23.43 -30.24
N ARG A 212 41.15 22.13 -30.23
CA ARG A 212 42.31 21.56 -30.93
C ARG A 212 42.15 21.62 -32.45
N LEU A 213 40.95 21.31 -32.96
CA LEU A 213 40.66 21.40 -34.40
C LEU A 213 40.76 22.84 -34.93
N ARG A 214 40.41 23.87 -34.14
CA ARG A 214 40.62 25.28 -34.52
C ARG A 214 42.08 25.72 -34.56
N LYS A 215 42.97 25.08 -33.80
CA LYS A 215 44.41 25.40 -33.79
C LYS A 215 45.20 24.74 -34.92
N SER A 216 44.64 23.76 -35.61
CA SER A 216 45.26 23.10 -36.78
C SER A 216 44.85 23.73 -38.13
N ILE A 217 44.12 24.85 -38.13
CA ILE A 217 43.64 25.56 -39.32
C ILE A 217 44.31 26.96 -39.45
N VAL A 218 45.32 27.24 -38.63
CA VAL A 218 46.23 28.39 -38.77
C VAL A 218 47.63 27.83 -38.90
#